data_AF-A0A7R7ZPV6-F1
#
_entry.id   AF-A0A7R7ZPV6-F1
#
_cell.length_a   1.000
_cell.length_b   1.000
_cell.length_c   1.000
_cell.angle_alpha   90.00
_cell.angle_beta   90.00
_cell.angle_gamma   90.00
#
_symmetry.space_group_name_H-M   'P 1'
#
loop_
_entity.id
_entity.type
_entity.pdbx_description
1 polymer ?
#
loop_
_entity_poly.entity_id
_entity_poly.type
_entity_poly.pdbx_seq_one_letter_code
_entity_poly.pdbx_strand_id
1 'polypeptide(L)'
;MPDIYTLVQSHYGEIAKRRTTSPTTQQTKEENIAKSFGYTADDLASLPDKTNLGLSCGNPVGLANVKEGETILDLGSGAGIDVFLAAKKVGEKGRAIGIDMSRVHTSTPSPSHLAPCTS
;
A
#
# COMPACT_ATOMS: atom_id res chain seq x y z
N MET A 1 18.47 8.10 25.22
CA MET A 1 18.37 7.59 23.84
C MET A 1 16.91 7.28 23.58
N PRO A 2 16.33 7.66 22.44
CA PRO A 2 15.02 7.11 22.06
C PRO A 2 15.13 5.58 22.03
N ASP A 3 14.08 4.90 22.49
CA ASP A 3 14.02 3.45 22.34
C ASP A 3 13.92 3.07 20.85
N ILE A 4 14.27 1.81 20.54
CA ILE A 4 14.33 1.33 19.15
C ILE A 4 12.97 1.42 18.44
N TYR A 5 11.85 1.26 19.15
CA TYR A 5 10.51 1.35 18.56
C TYR A 5 10.21 2.77 18.09
N THR A 6 10.55 3.77 18.91
CA THR A 6 10.41 5.18 18.57
C THR A 6 11.25 5.56 17.36
N LEU A 7 12.49 5.04 17.28
CA LEU A 7 13.37 5.29 16.14
C LEU A 7 12.81 4.73 14.83
N VAL A 8 12.37 3.46 14.85
CA VAL A 8 11.80 2.80 13.67
C VAL A 8 10.49 3.49 13.25
N GLN A 9 9.61 3.79 14.21
CA GLN A 9 8.35 4.49 13.93
C GLN A 9 8.60 5.87 13.33
N SER A 10 9.57 6.63 13.87
CA SER A 10 9.92 7.94 13.32
C SER A 10 10.45 7.81 11.90
N HIS A 11 11.36 6.87 11.63
CA HIS A 11 11.97 6.73 10.31
C HIS A 11 10.94 6.41 9.23
N TYR A 12 10.13 5.36 9.42
CA TYR A 12 9.09 4.98 8.47
C TYR A 12 7.95 5.99 8.42
N GLY A 13 7.62 6.62 9.54
CA GLY A 13 6.65 7.71 9.60
C GLY A 13 7.04 8.90 8.73
N GLU A 14 8.32 9.30 8.74
CA GLU A 14 8.81 10.38 7.88
C GLU A 14 8.81 9.98 6.39
N ILE A 15 9.11 8.73 6.07
CA ILE A 15 9.00 8.25 4.68
C ILE A 15 7.53 8.28 4.22
N ALA A 16 6.60 7.83 5.06
CA ALA A 16 5.16 7.90 4.77
C ALA A 16 4.63 9.34 4.64
N LYS A 17 5.24 10.32 5.34
CA LYS A 17 4.87 11.74 5.24
C LYS A 17 5.50 12.45 4.05
N ARG A 18 6.54 11.88 3.44
CA ARG A 18 7.35 12.53 2.42
C ARG A 18 6.45 12.89 1.22
N ARG A 19 6.13 14.18 1.11
CA ARG A 19 5.43 14.73 -0.05
C ARG A 19 6.45 14.92 -1.17
N THR A 20 6.17 14.37 -2.34
CA THR A 20 6.95 14.63 -3.55
C THR A 20 6.80 16.10 -3.93
N THR A 21 7.88 16.87 -3.81
CA THR A 21 7.92 18.30 -4.17
C THR A 21 8.23 18.52 -5.66
N SER A 22 8.33 17.44 -6.46
CA SER A 22 8.56 17.52 -7.91
C SER A 22 7.95 16.28 -8.60
N PRO A 23 6.95 16.43 -9.49
CA PRO A 23 6.20 15.31 -10.05
C PRO A 23 7.04 14.38 -10.96
N THR A 24 8.00 14.92 -11.71
CA THR A 24 8.50 14.22 -12.92
C THR A 24 9.70 13.29 -12.73
N THR A 25 10.57 13.51 -11.74
CA THR A 25 11.86 12.76 -11.63
C THR A 25 11.89 11.70 -10.53
N GLN A 26 11.01 11.78 -9.53
CA GLN A 26 10.96 10.79 -8.43
C GLN A 26 9.91 9.69 -8.67
N GLN A 27 8.74 10.03 -9.26
CA GLN A 27 7.74 9.03 -9.66
C GLN A 27 8.32 7.98 -10.60
N THR A 28 9.16 8.40 -11.55
CA THR A 28 9.86 7.50 -12.47
C THR A 28 10.80 6.53 -11.76
N LYS A 29 11.43 6.92 -10.64
CA LYS A 29 12.33 6.03 -9.88
C LYS A 29 11.55 4.99 -9.06
N GLU A 30 10.49 5.40 -8.37
CA GLU A 30 9.63 4.52 -7.57
C GLU A 30 8.87 3.51 -8.46
N GLU A 31 8.38 3.94 -9.62
CA GLU A 31 7.78 3.06 -10.62
C GLU A 31 8.77 2.04 -11.18
N ASN A 32 10.01 2.45 -11.47
CA ASN A 32 11.05 1.55 -11.97
C ASN A 32 11.41 0.48 -10.92
N ILE A 33 11.43 0.85 -9.64
CA ILE A 33 11.64 -0.11 -8.54
C ILE A 33 10.47 -1.09 -8.49
N ALA A 34 9.22 -0.62 -8.53
CA ALA A 34 8.04 -1.50 -8.49
C ALA A 34 7.97 -2.45 -9.71
N LYS A 35 8.24 -1.96 -10.93
CA LYS A 35 8.33 -2.81 -12.13
C LYS A 35 9.40 -3.89 -11.98
N SER A 36 10.53 -3.55 -11.36
CA SER A 36 11.61 -4.53 -11.09
C SER A 36 11.19 -5.63 -10.11
N PHE A 37 10.20 -5.36 -9.25
CA PHE A 37 9.59 -6.34 -8.37
C PHE A 37 8.38 -7.07 -8.97
N GLY A 38 8.05 -6.81 -10.23
CA GLY A 38 7.02 -7.52 -10.98
C GLY A 38 5.61 -6.95 -10.83
N TYR A 39 5.45 -5.71 -10.39
CA TYR A 39 4.16 -5.01 -10.55
C TYR A 39 3.99 -4.58 -12.00
N THR A 40 2.80 -4.82 -12.56
CA THR A 40 2.49 -4.44 -13.94
C THR A 40 2.20 -2.95 -14.05
N ALA A 41 2.26 -2.39 -15.27
CA ALA A 41 1.85 -1.00 -15.50
C ALA A 41 0.38 -0.78 -15.12
N ASP A 42 -0.47 -1.78 -15.37
CA ASP A 42 -1.90 -1.73 -15.02
C ASP A 42 -2.10 -1.74 -13.50
N ASP A 43 -1.35 -2.57 -12.75
CA ASP A 43 -1.37 -2.56 -11.30
C ASP A 43 -1.10 -1.14 -10.78
N LEU A 44 0.00 -0.53 -11.24
CA LEU A 44 0.44 0.80 -10.82
C LEU A 44 -0.55 1.91 -11.22
N ALA A 45 -1.08 1.87 -12.44
CA ALA A 45 -2.06 2.85 -12.91
C ALA A 45 -3.38 2.79 -12.12
N SER A 46 -3.66 1.64 -11.54
CA SER A 46 -4.91 1.38 -10.82
C SER A 46 -4.84 1.80 -9.34
N LEU A 47 -3.65 2.11 -8.84
CA LEU A 47 -3.43 2.48 -7.45
C LEU A 47 -3.79 3.96 -7.20
N PRO A 48 -4.28 4.30 -5.99
CA PRO A 48 -4.35 5.70 -5.56
C PRO A 48 -2.97 6.37 -5.58
N ASP A 49 -2.97 7.70 -5.78
CA ASP A 49 -1.76 8.51 -5.66
C ASP A 49 -1.03 8.21 -4.33
N LYS A 50 0.31 8.09 -4.40
CA LYS A 50 1.23 7.97 -3.24
C LYS A 50 1.25 6.61 -2.52
N THR A 51 0.72 5.56 -3.13
CA THR A 51 0.73 4.21 -2.57
C THR A 51 2.02 3.42 -2.83
N ASN A 52 2.76 3.78 -3.89
CA ASN A 52 4.08 3.23 -4.18
C ASN A 52 5.18 4.12 -3.58
N LEU A 53 5.81 3.68 -2.49
CA LEU A 53 6.92 4.39 -1.84
C LEU A 53 8.30 3.89 -2.31
N GLY A 54 8.37 2.93 -3.24
CA GLY A 54 9.63 2.34 -3.69
C GLY A 54 10.39 1.57 -2.61
N LEU A 55 9.72 1.20 -1.51
CA LEU A 55 10.30 0.47 -0.38
C LEU A 55 9.94 -1.02 -0.35
N SER A 56 9.04 -1.47 -1.23
CA SER A 56 8.64 -2.88 -1.26
C SER A 56 9.82 -3.77 -1.64
N CYS A 57 9.86 -4.99 -1.09
CA CYS A 57 10.88 -6.00 -1.37
C CYS A 57 10.36 -7.13 -2.29
N GLY A 58 9.25 -6.91 -2.99
CA GLY A 58 8.65 -7.89 -3.91
C GLY A 58 7.24 -7.50 -4.35
N ASN A 59 6.55 -8.40 -5.05
CA ASN A 59 5.11 -8.32 -5.34
C ASN A 59 4.37 -9.51 -4.69
N PRO A 60 4.05 -9.44 -3.38
CA PRO A 60 3.36 -10.51 -2.67
C PRO A 60 2.02 -10.89 -3.31
N VAL A 61 1.28 -9.91 -3.82
CA VAL A 61 -0.03 -10.11 -4.45
C VAL A 61 0.08 -10.79 -5.82
N GLY A 62 1.18 -10.56 -6.55
CA GLY A 62 1.49 -11.23 -7.81
C GLY A 62 1.90 -12.69 -7.62
N LEU A 63 2.56 -13.00 -6.50
CA LEU A 63 2.97 -14.36 -6.14
C LEU A 63 1.85 -15.14 -5.44
N ALA A 64 0.97 -14.44 -4.73
CA ALA A 64 -0.18 -15.05 -4.05
C ALA A 64 -1.30 -15.36 -5.05
N ASN A 65 -1.80 -16.59 -5.02
CA ASN A 65 -2.99 -17.01 -5.77
C ASN A 65 -4.27 -16.55 -5.07
N VAL A 66 -4.39 -15.24 -4.87
CA VAL A 66 -5.52 -14.58 -4.20
C VAL A 66 -6.81 -14.84 -4.99
N LYS A 67 -7.86 -15.28 -4.30
CA LYS A 67 -9.16 -15.62 -4.91
C LYS A 67 -10.25 -14.65 -4.48
N GLU A 68 -11.29 -14.56 -5.32
CA GLU A 68 -12.49 -13.80 -5.01
C GLU A 68 -13.14 -14.32 -3.72
N GLY A 69 -13.58 -13.40 -2.85
CA GLY A 69 -14.20 -13.72 -1.56
C GLY A 69 -13.23 -13.99 -0.42
N GLU A 70 -11.92 -14.06 -0.67
CA GLU A 70 -10.93 -14.29 0.40
C GLU A 70 -10.74 -13.05 1.29
N THR A 71 -10.22 -13.29 2.49
CA THR A 71 -9.74 -12.23 3.40
C THR A 71 -8.22 -12.26 3.45
N ILE A 72 -7.59 -11.15 3.10
CA ILE A 72 -6.13 -10.97 3.06
C ILE A 72 -5.72 -9.97 4.14
N LEU A 73 -4.63 -10.29 4.85
CA LEU A 73 -3.99 -9.43 5.85
C LEU A 73 -2.57 -9.09 5.38
N ASP A 74 -2.27 -7.80 5.29
CA ASP A 74 -0.95 -7.26 4.99
C ASP A 74 -0.33 -6.64 6.25
N LEU A 75 0.88 -7.05 6.59
CA LEU A 75 1.60 -6.63 7.79
C LEU A 75 2.80 -5.77 7.40
N GLY A 76 2.79 -4.50 7.80
CA GLY A 76 3.74 -3.50 7.31
C GLY A 76 3.30 -2.92 5.96
N SER A 77 2.00 -2.66 5.80
CA SER A 77 1.41 -2.27 4.52
C SER A 77 1.92 -0.94 3.97
N GLY A 78 2.62 -0.13 4.79
CA GLY A 78 3.12 1.17 4.40
C GLY A 78 2.02 2.06 3.85
N ALA A 79 2.21 2.58 2.62
CA ALA A 79 1.19 3.37 1.93
C ALA A 79 0.10 2.53 1.22
N GLY A 80 0.17 1.20 1.30
CA GLY A 80 -0.95 0.31 0.95
C GLY A 80 -0.92 -0.32 -0.44
N ILE A 81 0.21 -0.31 -1.16
CA ILE A 81 0.30 -0.91 -2.52
C ILE A 81 -0.30 -2.32 -2.59
N ASP A 82 0.10 -3.21 -1.68
CA ASP A 82 -0.35 -4.60 -1.70
C ASP A 82 -1.80 -4.75 -1.22
N VAL A 83 -2.20 -4.00 -0.20
CA VAL A 83 -3.59 -3.99 0.29
C VAL A 83 -4.57 -3.57 -0.81
N PHE A 84 -4.24 -2.53 -1.58
CA PHE A 84 -5.11 -2.04 -2.65
C PHE A 84 -5.19 -3.02 -3.82
N LEU A 85 -4.09 -3.66 -4.18
CA LEU A 85 -4.10 -4.69 -5.22
C LEU A 85 -4.85 -5.95 -4.77
N ALA A 86 -4.65 -6.37 -3.51
CA ALA A 86 -5.38 -7.47 -2.91
C ALA A 86 -6.89 -7.18 -2.87
N ALA A 87 -7.30 -5.96 -2.49
CA ALA A 87 -8.70 -5.54 -2.45
C ALA A 87 -9.40 -5.73 -3.82
N LYS A 88 -8.69 -5.44 -4.92
CA LYS A 88 -9.22 -5.66 -6.27
C LYS A 88 -9.37 -7.14 -6.60
N LYS A 89 -8.39 -7.97 -6.23
CA LYS A 89 -8.40 -9.41 -6.52
C LYS A 89 -9.46 -10.17 -5.73
N VAL A 90 -9.67 -9.81 -4.46
CA VAL A 90 -10.67 -10.48 -3.61
C VAL A 90 -12.11 -10.05 -3.94
N GLY A 91 -12.30 -8.93 -4.66
CA GLY A 91 -13.61 -8.46 -5.11
C GLY A 91 -14.53 -8.02 -3.96
N GLU A 92 -15.77 -7.67 -4.31
CA GLU A 92 -16.75 -7.08 -3.38
C GLU A 92 -17.14 -7.98 -2.19
N LYS A 93 -17.01 -9.30 -2.37
CA LYS A 93 -17.32 -10.30 -1.36
C LYS A 93 -16.14 -10.61 -0.43
N GLY A 94 -14.93 -10.18 -0.80
CA GLY A 94 -13.71 -10.39 -0.04
C GLY A 94 -13.32 -9.18 0.79
N ARG A 95 -12.18 -9.28 1.48
CA ARG A 95 -11.63 -8.20 2.31
C ARG A 95 -10.10 -8.14 2.19
N ALA A 96 -9.55 -6.94 2.15
CA ALA A 96 -8.12 -6.72 2.29
C ALA A 96 -7.87 -5.75 3.45
N ILE A 97 -7.02 -6.15 4.39
CA ILE A 97 -6.78 -5.43 5.65
C ILE A 97 -5.29 -5.12 5.72
N GLY A 98 -4.94 -3.83 5.79
CA GLY A 98 -3.58 -3.37 6.02
C GLY A 98 -3.34 -3.02 7.48
N ILE A 99 -2.25 -3.51 8.06
CA ILE A 99 -1.76 -3.09 9.37
C ILE A 99 -0.37 -2.51 9.20
N ASP A 100 -0.20 -1.25 9.61
CA ASP A 100 1.10 -0.58 9.65
C ASP A 100 1.29 0.17 10.96
N MET A 101 2.55 0.34 11.37
CA MET A 101 2.91 1.06 12.59
C MET A 101 2.84 2.59 12.39
N SER A 102 2.92 3.06 11.16
CA SER A 102 2.90 4.48 10.80
C SER A 102 1.45 4.99 10.70
N ARG A 103 1.12 6.03 11.49
CA ARG A 103 -0.23 6.62 11.55
C ARG A 103 -0.62 7.45 10.32
N VAL A 104 0.24 7.55 9.31
CA VAL A 104 0.23 8.66 8.35
C VAL A 104 -0.57 8.38 7.07
N HIS A 105 -0.93 7.14 6.77
CA HIS A 105 -1.57 6.81 5.48
C HIS A 105 -2.78 5.87 5.58
N THR A 106 -3.64 6.04 6.59
CA THR A 106 -5.05 5.69 6.39
C THR A 106 -5.64 6.78 5.49
N SER A 107 -5.56 6.62 4.17
CA SER A 107 -6.56 7.26 3.31
C SER A 107 -7.90 6.77 3.83
N THR A 108 -8.63 7.59 4.58
CA THR A 108 -10.07 7.36 4.73
C THR A 108 -10.58 7.20 3.30
N PRO A 109 -11.12 6.02 2.92
CA PRO A 109 -11.77 5.92 1.63
C PRO A 109 -12.83 7.02 1.61
N SER A 110 -12.99 7.71 0.47
CA SER A 110 -14.21 8.48 0.24
C SER A 110 -15.39 7.62 0.69
N PRO A 111 -16.39 8.16 1.42
CA PRO A 111 -17.54 7.40 1.92
C PRO A 111 -18.24 6.54 0.86
N SER A 112 -18.03 6.85 -0.42
CA SER A 112 -18.51 6.08 -1.58
C SER A 112 -17.83 4.70 -1.79
N HIS A 113 -16.71 4.40 -1.13
CA HIS A 113 -15.94 3.16 -1.29
C HIS A 113 -15.88 2.30 -0.02
N LEU A 114 -16.57 2.71 1.04
CA LEU A 114 -16.80 1.87 2.22
C LEU A 114 -18.08 1.09 1.99
N ALA A 115 -17.98 -0.21 1.69
CA ALA A 115 -19.10 -1.10 1.90
C ALA A 115 -19.50 -0.99 3.39
N PRO A 116 -20.78 -0.71 3.71
CA PRO A 116 -21.18 -0.53 5.09
C PRO A 116 -20.96 -1.83 5.85
N CYS A 117 -20.08 -1.79 6.86
CA CYS A 117 -20.08 -2.77 7.93
C CYS A 117 -21.42 -2.63 8.65
N THR A 118 -22.38 -3.47 8.27
CA THR A 118 -23.59 -3.69 9.05
C THR A 118 -23.23 -4.67 10.16
N SER A 119 -23.45 -4.21 11.40
CA SER A 119 -23.40 -4.98 12.64
C SER A 119 -24.49 -6.04 12.71
#